data_AF-A0A1F8PVE5-F1
#
_entry.id   AF-A0A1F8PVE5-F1
#
_cell.length_a   1.000
_cell.length_b   1.000
_cell.length_c   1.000
_cell.angle_alpha   90.00
_cell.angle_beta   90.00
_cell.angle_gamma   90.00
#
_symmetry.space_group_name_H-M   'P 1'
#
loop_
_entity.id
_entity.type
_entity.pdbx_description
1 polymer ?
#
loop_
_entity_poly.entity_id
_entity_poly.type
_entity_poly.pdbx_seq_one_letter_code
_entity_poly.pdbx_strand_id
1 'polypeptide(L)' 'MLRFGPTELIIILIIVILLFGVGRISKIAGELGSGIKAFRKGIQSDEKDDVADEKTKEDNAEKSKEE' A
#
# COMPACT_ATOMS: atom_id res chain seq x y z
N MET A 1 -33.81 -5.57 -8.47
CA MET A 1 -32.37 -5.59 -8.83
C MET A 1 -31.59 -5.02 -7.65
N LEU A 2 -30.63 -5.77 -7.12
CA LEU A 2 -29.75 -5.29 -6.04
C LEU A 2 -28.83 -4.19 -6.60
N ARG A 3 -29.06 -2.95 -6.17
CA ARG A 3 -28.11 -1.86 -6.38
C ARG A 3 -27.04 -1.94 -5.30
N PHE A 4 -26.01 -2.74 -5.55
CA PHE A 4 -24.79 -2.69 -4.75
C PHE A 4 -24.11 -1.35 -5.03
N GLY A 5 -24.34 -0.37 -4.16
CA GLY A 5 -23.70 0.94 -4.23
C GLY A 5 -22.31 0.91 -3.62
N PRO A 6 -21.57 2.04 -3.73
CA PRO A 6 -20.32 2.22 -3.01
C PRO A 6 -20.51 2.09 -1.48
N THR A 7 -21.70 2.40 -0.96
CA THR A 7 -22.06 2.28 0.46
C THR A 7 -22.02 0.83 0.95
N GLU A 8 -22.67 -0.11 0.24
CA GLU A 8 -22.63 -1.54 0.59
C GLU A 8 -21.21 -2.10 0.55
N LEU A 9 -20.41 -1.68 -0.44
CA LEU A 9 -19.02 -2.11 -0.59
C LEU A 9 -18.15 -1.64 0.59
N ILE A 10 -18.35 -0.40 1.08
CA ILE A 10 -17.69 0.13 2.28
C ILE A 10 -18.07 -0.69 3.53
N ILE A 11 -19.35 -1.04 3.70
CA ILE A 11 -19.81 -1.85 4.85
C ILE A 11 -19.14 -3.24 4.83
N ILE A 12 -19.08 -3.89 3.66
CA ILE A 12 -18.40 -5.18 3.49
C ILE A 12 -16.91 -5.06 3.79
N LEU A 13 -16.25 -3.99 3.32
CA LEU A 13 -14.83 -3.73 3.57
C LEU A 13 -14.53 -3.58 5.07
N ILE A 14 -15.39 -2.88 5.82
CA ILE A 14 -15.26 -2.75 7.28
C ILE A 14 -15.37 -4.12 7.96
N ILE A 15 -16.33 -4.96 7.57
CA ILE A 15 -16.49 -6.32 8.12
C ILE A 15 -15.23 -7.16 7.85
N VAL A 16 -14.70 -7.12 6.62
CA VAL A 16 -13.44 -7.82 6.28
C VAL A 16 -12.28 -7.32 7.14
N ILE A 17 -12.15 -6.00 7.34
CA ILE A 17 -11.09 -5.43 8.19
C ILE A 17 -11.23 -5.87 9.65
N LEU A 18 -12.45 -6.00 10.17
CA LEU A 18 -12.69 -6.49 11.53
C LEU A 18 -12.39 -7.99 11.68
N LEU A 19 -12.71 -8.82 10.67
CA LEU A 19 -12.45 -10.27 10.71
C LEU A 19 -10.97 -10.62 10.59
N PHE A 20 -10.23 -9.98 9.68
CA PHE A 20 -8.81 -10.25 9.47
C PHE A 20 -7.89 -9.39 10.36
N GLY A 21 -8.38 -8.25 10.83
CA GLY A 21 -7.63 -7.27 11.61
C GLY A 21 -6.75 -6.36 10.74
N VAL A 22 -6.68 -5.08 11.09
CA VAL A 22 -5.87 -4.06 10.38
C VAL A 22 -4.40 -4.49 10.22
N GLY A 23 -3.79 -5.07 11.25
CA GLY A 23 -2.37 -5.44 11.23
C GLY A 23 -2.03 -6.57 10.24
N ARG A 24 -2.94 -7.52 10.01
CA ARG A 24 -2.75 -8.58 8.99
C ARG A 24 -2.85 -7.99 7.59
N ILE A 25 -3.87 -7.16 7.35
CA ILE A 25 -4.10 -6.51 6.06
C ILE A 25 -2.93 -5.58 5.71
N SER A 26 -2.49 -4.72 6.62
CA SER A 26 -1.35 -3.82 6.40
C SER A 26 -0.05 -4.58 6.13
N LYS A 27 0.21 -5.70 6.81
CA LYS A 27 1.39 -6.53 6.55
C LYS A 27 1.37 -7.10 5.13
N ILE A 28 0.27 -7.74 4.74
CA ILE A 28 0.10 -8.33 3.39
C ILE A 28 0.15 -7.25 2.31
N ALA A 29 -0.49 -6.10 2.55
CA ALA A 29 -0.47 -4.97 1.63
C ALA A 29 0.93 -4.34 1.48
N GLY A 30 1.74 -4.31 2.53
CA GLY A 30 3.13 -3.85 2.48
C GLY A 30 4.04 -4.79 1.68
N GLU A 31 3.90 -6.10 1.89
CA GLU A 31 4.63 -7.14 1.13
C GLU A 31 4.25 -7.11 -0.36
N LEU A 32 2.94 -7.12 -0.67
CA LEU A 32 2.44 -7.02 -2.05
C LEU A 32 2.76 -5.67 -2.71
N GLY A 33 2.59 -4.57 -1.98
CA GLY A 33 2.83 -3.21 -2.48
C GLY A 33 4.30 -2.98 -2.84
N SER A 34 5.23 -3.56 -2.08
CA SER A 34 6.66 -3.53 -2.39
C SER A 34 6.97 -4.30 -3.68
N GLY A 35 6.38 -5.49 -3.87
CA GLY A 35 6.49 -6.26 -5.11
C GLY A 35 5.91 -5.52 -6.32
N ILE A 36 4.72 -4.91 -6.17
CA ILE A 36 4.08 -4.10 -7.23
C ILE A 36 4.91 -2.85 -7.55
N LYS A 37 5.52 -2.19 -6.54
CA LYS A 37 6.41 -1.04 -6.75
C LYS A 37 7.67 -1.45 -7.52
N ALA A 38 8.28 -2.58 -7.19
CA ALA A 38 9.43 -3.11 -7.91
C ALA A 38 9.08 -3.51 -9.35
N PHE A 39 7.95 -4.21 -9.56
CA PHE A 39 7.45 -4.58 -10.88
C PHE A 39 7.16 -3.36 -11.76
N ARG A 40 6.50 -2.32 -11.20
CA ARG A 40 6.25 -1.06 -11.89
C ARG A 40 7.54 -0.32 -12.23
N LYS A 41 8.55 -0.33 -11.33
CA LYS A 41 9.87 0.26 -11.59
C LYS A 41 10.60 -0.48 -12.71
N GLY A 42 10.55 -1.82 -12.73
CA GLY A 42 11.13 -2.64 -13.80
C GLY A 42 10.58 -2.29 -15.18
N ILE A 43 9.25 -2.38 -15.34
CA ILE A 43 8.57 -2.00 -16.60
C ILE A 43 8.88 -0.57 -17.00
N GLN A 44 8.93 0.36 -16.04
CA GLN A 44 9.20 1.77 -16.32
C GLN A 44 10.68 2.07 -16.62
N SER A 45 11.61 1.21 -16.22
CA SER A 45 13.03 1.29 -16.59
C SER A 45 13.27 0.81 -18.03
N ASP A 46 12.62 -0.26 -18.48
CA ASP A 46 12.66 -0.69 -19.90
C ASP A 46 12.15 0.42 -20.85
N GLU A 47 11.32 1.34 -20.35
CA GLU A 47 10.76 2.46 -21.12
C GLU A 47 11.55 3.79 -20.94
N LYS A 48 12.48 3.86 -19.98
CA LYS A 48 13.18 5.11 -19.59
C LYS A 48 14.59 4.87 -19.01
N ASP A 49 15.57 4.76 -19.90
CA ASP A 49 16.99 4.64 -19.53
C ASP A 49 17.68 6.01 -19.27
N ASP A 50 16.93 7.06 -18.88
CA ASP A 50 17.42 8.45 -18.97
C ASP A 50 16.88 9.48 -17.93
N VAL A 51 16.24 9.07 -16.83
CA VAL A 51 15.98 10.02 -15.70
C VAL A 51 16.22 9.37 -14.34
N ALA A 52 17.14 9.97 -13.58
CA ALA A 52 17.67 9.45 -12.35
C ALA A 52 16.65 9.32 -11.19
N ASP A 53 16.94 8.32 -10.36
CA ASP A 53 16.60 8.17 -8.94
C ASP A 53 15.83 9.31 -8.26
N GLU A 54 14.55 9.06 -7.94
CA GLU A 54 13.81 9.88 -6.98
C GLU A 54 13.06 9.02 -5.95
N LYS A 55 13.25 9.42 -4.68
CA LYS A 55 12.46 9.07 -3.47
C LYS A 55 12.67 7.68 -2.87
N THR A 56 13.89 7.50 -2.37
CA THR A 56 14.12 6.93 -1.03
C THR A 56 13.98 8.03 0.04
N LYS A 57 12.73 8.38 0.35
CA LYS A 57 12.23 9.00 1.60
C LYS A 57 10.80 8.43 1.74
N GLU A 58 10.32 7.97 2.88
CA GLU A 58 10.67 8.30 4.27
C GLU A 58 10.79 7.02 5.11
N ASP A 59 11.88 6.86 5.85
CA ASP A 59 11.89 6.10 7.11
C ASP A 59 13.02 6.64 8.00
N ASN A 60 12.81 7.86 8.49
CA ASN A 60 13.58 8.44 9.59
C ASN A 60 12.58 8.83 10.68
N ALA A 61 12.08 7.80 11.37
CA ALA A 61 11.16 7.93 12.49
C ALA A 61 11.58 6.97 13.63
N GLU A 62 12.89 6.83 13.86
CA GLU A 62 13.38 6.15 15.06
C GLU A 62 13.89 7.16 16.11
N LYS A 63 13.13 7.23 17.20
CA LYS A 63 13.62 7.50 18.57
C LYS A 63 14.09 8.92 18.89
N SER A 64 13.08 9.77 19.05
CA SER A 64 13.05 10.90 20.00
C SER A 64 11.58 11.25 20.33
N LYS A 65 11.19 11.62 21.56
CA LYS A 65 11.95 11.69 22.82
C LYS A 65 11.03 11.42 24.04
N GLU A 66 11.63 11.05 25.15
CA GLU A 66 11.19 11.22 26.54
C GLU A 66 11.69 12.60 27.04
N GLU A 67 10.76 13.53 27.30
CA GLU A 67 10.80 14.62 28.29
C GLU A 67 9.39 15.21 28.47
#